data_AF-A0A1H2R0Q9-F1
#
_entry.id   AF-A0A1H2R0Q9-F1
#
_cell.length_a   1.000
_cell.length_b   1.000
_cell.length_c   1.000
_cell.angle_alpha   90.00
_cell.angle_beta   90.00
_cell.angle_gamma   90.00
#
_symmetry.space_group_name_H-M   'P 1'
#
loop_
_entity.id
_entity.type
_entity.pdbx_description
1 polymer ?
#
loop_
_entity_poly.entity_id
_entity_poly.type
_entity_poly.pdbx_seq_one_letter_code
_entity_poly.pdbx_strand_id
1 'polypeptide(L)' 'MSNKEILEYFNLIDEDDTEEDIEEFEGLEIENEEGDRVLLTIDDLKKAMDEGKKFEDLLLVKE' A
#
# COMPACT_ATOMS: atom_id res chain seq x y z
N MET A 1 -7.38 -13.61 -1.82
CA MET A 1 -6.71 -12.41 -2.34
C MET A 1 -5.29 -12.45 -1.83
N SER A 2 -4.32 -12.43 -2.72
CA SER A 2 -2.89 -12.51 -2.41
C SER A 2 -2.29 -11.11 -2.23
N ASN A 3 -1.20 -10.98 -1.46
CA ASN A 3 -0.49 -9.69 -1.27
C ASN A 3 -0.11 -9.08 -2.62
N LYS A 4 0.35 -9.92 -3.54
CA LYS A 4 0.64 -9.54 -4.93
C LYS A 4 -0.51 -8.79 -5.59
N GLU A 5 -1.74 -9.31 -5.53
CA GLU A 5 -2.90 -8.67 -6.18
C GLU A 5 -3.18 -7.27 -5.59
N ILE A 6 -2.96 -7.11 -4.28
CA ILE A 6 -3.17 -5.84 -3.57
C ILE A 6 -2.10 -4.83 -4.01
N LEU A 7 -0.83 -5.23 -3.99
CA LEU A 7 0.27 -4.36 -4.39
C LEU A 7 0.19 -4.01 -5.89
N GLU A 8 -0.20 -4.95 -6.76
CA GLU A 8 -0.46 -4.70 -8.18
C GLU A 8 -1.59 -3.69 -8.38
N TYR A 9 -2.67 -3.79 -7.59
CA TYR A 9 -3.80 -2.85 -7.68
C TYR A 9 -3.37 -1.40 -7.40
N PHE A 10 -2.47 -1.19 -6.44
CA PHE A 10 -1.93 0.14 -6.13
C PHE A 10 -0.69 0.52 -6.95
N ASN A 11 -0.26 -0.34 -7.88
CA ASN A 11 0.97 -0.15 -8.66
C ASN A 11 2.21 0.08 -7.76
N LEU A 12 2.31 -0.74 -6.71
CA LEU A 12 3.41 -0.74 -5.74
C LEU A 12 4.46 -1.83 -6.00
N ILE A 13 4.24 -2.65 -7.03
CA ILE A 13 5.22 -3.66 -7.49
C ILE A 13 5.96 -3.06 -8.68
N ASP A 14 7.28 -3.01 -8.57
CA ASP A 14 8.20 -2.70 -9.67
C ASP A 14 8.56 -3.97 -10.47
N GLU A 15 9.06 -3.78 -11.70
CA GLU A 15 9.43 -4.91 -12.59
C GLU A 15 10.59 -5.75 -12.04
N ASP A 16 11.38 -5.18 -11.13
CA ASP A 16 12.50 -5.83 -10.44
C ASP A 16 12.09 -6.56 -9.14
N ASP A 17 10.87 -6.34 -8.61
CA ASP A 17 10.41 -6.99 -7.39
C ASP A 17 10.20 -8.49 -7.61
N THR A 18 10.75 -9.29 -6.69
CA THR A 18 10.59 -10.74 -6.71
C THR A 18 9.40 -11.20 -5.88
N GLU A 19 9.04 -12.49 -6.01
CA GLU A 19 7.99 -13.08 -5.18
C GLU A 19 8.37 -13.04 -3.69
N GLU A 20 9.66 -13.16 -3.37
CA GLU A 20 10.18 -13.04 -2.01
C GLU A 20 9.98 -11.61 -1.46
N ASP A 21 10.26 -10.57 -2.26
CA ASP A 21 10.01 -9.16 -1.86
C ASP A 21 8.53 -8.92 -1.54
N ILE A 22 7.63 -9.52 -2.32
CA ILE A 22 6.18 -9.41 -2.12
C ILE A 22 5.72 -10.16 -0.85
N GLU A 23 6.34 -11.30 -0.55
CA GLU A 23 6.05 -12.07 0.67
C GLU A 23 6.63 -11.41 1.92
N GLU A 24 7.81 -10.81 1.82
CA GLU A 24 8.50 -10.09 2.90
C GLU A 24 8.00 -8.64 3.08
N PHE A 25 7.12 -8.15 2.21
CA PHE A 25 6.58 -6.80 2.31
C PHE A 25 5.81 -6.58 3.63
N GLU A 26 6.39 -5.80 4.53
CA GLU A 26 5.78 -5.47 5.83
C GLU A 26 4.78 -4.30 5.75
N GLY A 27 5.03 -3.36 4.84
CA GLY A 27 4.20 -2.17 4.66
C GLY A 27 4.93 -1.05 3.90
N LEU A 28 4.19 -0.02 3.51
CA LEU A 28 4.70 1.16 2.83
C LEU A 28 4.74 2.35 3.79
N GLU A 29 5.94 2.88 4.07
CA GLU A 29 6.09 4.13 4.82
C GLU A 29 5.93 5.32 3.84
N ILE A 30 4.89 6.12 4.04
CA ILE A 30 4.59 7.31 3.25
C ILE A 30 4.54 8.54 4.15
N GLU A 31 4.95 9.69 3.63
CA GLU A 31 4.77 10.99 4.29
C GLU A 31 3.49 11.64 3.76
N ASN A 32 2.57 12.02 4.65
CA ASN A 32 1.33 12.70 4.27
C ASN A 32 1.57 14.20 4.01
N GLU A 33 0.53 14.93 3.59
CA GLU A 33 0.63 16.38 3.33
C GLU A 33 0.97 17.23 4.57
N GLU A 34 0.82 16.68 5.77
CA GLU A 34 1.14 17.34 7.04
C GLU A 34 2.59 17.08 7.49
N GLY A 35 3.31 16.19 6.79
CA GLY A 35 4.68 15.78 7.12
C GLY A 35 4.74 14.61 8.11
N ASP A 36 3.60 13.98 8.44
CA ASP A 36 3.54 12.79 9.27
C ASP A 36 3.83 11.54 8.45
N ARG A 37 4.63 10.64 9.03
CA ARG A 37 4.94 9.35 8.42
C ARG A 37 3.92 8.32 8.86
N VAL A 38 3.25 7.74 7.88
CA VAL A 38 2.23 6.71 8.08
C VAL A 38 2.75 5.41 7.46
N LEU A 39 2.63 4.32 8.21
CA LEU A 39 2.93 2.98 7.69
C LEU A 39 1.61 2.35 7.22
N LEU A 40 1.49 2.11 5.92
CA LEU A 40 0.37 1.38 5.34
C LEU A 40 0.72 -0.10 5.26
N THR A 41 0.06 -0.92 6.06
CA THR A 41 0.24 -2.36 6.00
C THR A 41 -0.53 -2.97 4.82
N ILE A 42 -0.22 -4.22 4.46
CA ILE A 42 -1.02 -4.97 3.48
C ILE A 42 -2.51 -4.99 3.85
N ASP A 43 -2.85 -5.05 5.14
CA ASP A 43 -4.25 -5.09 5.58
C ASP A 43 -4.95 -3.74 5.33
N ASP A 44 -4.24 -2.63 5.53
CA ASP A 44 -4.74 -1.29 5.21
C ASP A 44 -4.96 -1.11 3.70
N LEU A 45 -3.98 -1.54 2.90
CA LEU A 45 -4.08 -1.53 1.44
C LEU A 45 -5.24 -2.40 0.96
N LYS A 46 -5.38 -3.61 1.52
CA LYS A 46 -6.49 -4.51 1.21
C LYS A 46 -7.83 -3.87 1.53
N LYS A 47 -7.97 -3.27 2.72
CA LYS A 47 -9.20 -2.58 3.12
C LYS A 47 -9.53 -1.43 2.18
N ALA A 48 -8.53 -0.65 1.80
CA ALA A 48 -8.68 0.43 0.83
C ALA A 48 -9.13 -0.08 -0.55
N MET A 49 -8.58 -1.20 -1.01
CA MET A 49 -8.97 -1.87 -2.25
C MET A 49 -10.43 -2.37 -2.18
N ASP A 50 -10.83 -3.00 -1.08
CA ASP A 50 -12.22 -3.42 -0.83
C ASP A 50 -13.20 -2.23 -0.81
N GLU A 51 -12.75 -1.07 -0.31
CA GLU A 51 -13.50 0.20 -0.35
C GLU A 51 -13.47 0.88 -1.73
N GLY A 52 -12.69 0.39 -2.69
CA GLY A 52 -12.51 1.00 -4.02
C GLY A 52 -11.73 2.31 -4.01
N LYS A 53 -10.93 2.56 -2.97
CA LYS A 53 -10.05 3.72 -2.85
C LYS A 53 -8.85 3.58 -3.77
N LYS A 54 -8.27 4.71 -4.15
CA LYS A 54 -6.99 4.77 -4.87
C LYS A 54 -5.85 5.03 -3.90
N PHE A 55 -4.62 4.84 -4.38
CA PHE A 55 -3.43 5.14 -3.61
C PHE A 55 -3.41 6.60 -3.11
N GLU A 56 -3.82 7.54 -3.96
CA GLU A 56 -3.92 8.97 -3.63
C GLU A 56 -4.86 9.24 -2.44
N ASP A 57 -5.94 8.46 -2.28
CA ASP A 57 -6.85 8.58 -1.14
C ASP A 57 -6.19 8.17 0.18
N LEU A 58 -5.15 7.32 0.12
CA LEU A 58 -4.39 6.87 1.29
C LEU A 58 -3.35 7.88 1.76
N LEU A 59 -2.95 8.81 0.89
CA LEU A 59 -2.07 9.93 1.25
C LEU A 59 -2.80 10.99 2.07
N LEU A 60 -4.13 11.04 1.99
CA LEU A 60 -5.00 12.05 2.60
C LEU A 60 -5.56 11.62 3.96
N VAL A 61 -5.06 10.54 4.56
CA VAL A 61 -5.56 10.05 5.85
C VAL A 61 -5.17 11.05 6.94
N LYS A 62 -6.10 11.98 7.23
CA LYS A 62 -6.15 12.78 8.46
C LYS A 62 -6.74 11.93 9.58
N GLU A 63 -6.17 12.00 10.78
CA GLU A 63 -6.86 11.61 12.02
C GLU A 63 -8.14 12.44 12.26
#